data_AF-A0A5K7Y6D7-F1
#
_entry.id   AF-A0A5K7Y6D7-F1
#
_cell.length_a   1.000
_cell.length_b   1.000
_cell.length_c   1.000
_cell.angle_alpha   90.00
_cell.angle_beta   90.00
_cell.angle_gamma   90.00
#
_symmetry.space_group_name_H-M   'P 1'
#
loop_
_entity.id
_entity.type
_entity.pdbx_description
1 polymer ?
#
loop_
_entity_poly.entity_id
_entity_poly.type
_entity_poly.pdbx_seq_one_letter_code
_entity_poly.pdbx_strand_id
1 'polypeptide(L)'
;MLPTPPARPPSSGHSSPVDTSELSPQAAAATVFLNENLGPAQLQALFALTLAPAGTFSEQLREYLVTACRLLGMTTGILGHAEANRYEIMAAVNPPPGKVEGAIAPLNETYCNEVVEQAGCIAYANIATTPALEAHPALKSMPFQSYIAAPVWTEGRLTGTVCFGDNSPRAADFSASDRALVETLASLLGGLIDRENARKRLTSELSNLRLAYQEMELLFSRCQLPMAIMDFHGHWTRLNPALAQLLGTERSELQRGALEDVSHPADMQACQEALLAMQAGEITHFEQPHRYLGRQGQIIEVMLHLDVIDSHSGVILSQHQDLSEQRSHEESLARMRHKLASMAPPGPAVPSVLDKLLPTEIFEQQLDGEIARSARHGQPLSILLLNVDAFTDFNRQYGRAAGDRALQQVSTILRNATRKSDLLSQRDDGSLIAVLGQTDSSGAIILAERVRHATAELHGLDGPVTCSIGLTCYHPAPDTLTLANRLELCERAQHALKKAKRQGRNRVRFLELEPVIPTDTFASPQSPSGFPSPDLP
;
A
#
# COMPACT_ATOMS: atom_id res chain seq x y z
N MET A 1 57.05 -4.82 31.22
CA MET A 1 56.02 -5.85 31.02
C MET A 1 54.79 -5.18 30.43
N LEU A 2 54.62 -5.31 29.12
CA LEU A 2 53.49 -4.86 28.32
C LEU A 2 53.06 -6.07 27.48
N PRO A 3 51.76 -6.42 27.41
CA PRO A 3 51.32 -7.64 26.75
C PRO A 3 51.26 -7.49 25.22
N THR A 4 51.71 -8.54 24.55
CA THR A 4 51.71 -8.79 23.10
C THR A 4 50.29 -8.91 22.53
N PRO A 5 50.06 -8.52 21.25
CA PRO A 5 48.77 -8.68 20.58
C PRO A 5 48.52 -10.16 20.18
N PRO A 6 47.26 -10.61 20.09
CA PRO A 6 46.93 -12.00 19.81
C PRO A 6 47.20 -12.40 18.35
N ALA A 7 47.63 -13.66 18.18
CA ALA A 7 48.06 -14.28 16.94
C ALA A 7 46.92 -14.51 15.93
N ARG A 8 47.24 -14.39 14.63
CA ARG A 8 46.39 -14.83 13.51
C ARG A 8 46.18 -16.35 13.55
N PRO A 9 44.98 -16.86 13.21
CA PRO A 9 44.76 -18.30 13.07
C PRO A 9 45.38 -18.84 11.76
N PRO A 10 45.70 -20.15 11.69
CA PRO A 10 46.49 -20.73 10.61
C PRO A 10 45.65 -21.03 9.36
N SER A 11 46.23 -20.76 8.20
CA SER A 11 45.78 -21.24 6.90
C SER A 11 46.03 -22.74 6.79
N SER A 12 44.98 -23.55 6.84
CA SER A 12 45.03 -24.96 6.43
C SER A 12 44.24 -25.12 5.13
N GLY A 13 44.97 -25.29 4.04
CA GLY A 13 44.43 -25.72 2.76
C GLY A 13 44.26 -27.23 2.78
N HIS A 14 43.00 -27.69 2.77
CA HIS A 14 42.62 -29.01 2.31
C HIS A 14 41.51 -28.87 1.28
N SER A 15 41.91 -28.98 0.01
CA SER A 15 41.02 -29.13 -1.13
C SER A 15 40.35 -30.50 -1.07
N SER A 16 39.08 -30.53 -0.67
CA SER A 16 38.19 -31.65 -0.99
C SER A 16 37.58 -31.40 -2.37
N PRO A 17 37.40 -32.42 -3.22
CA PRO A 17 36.79 -32.24 -4.54
C PRO A 17 35.32 -31.86 -4.34
N VAL A 18 34.93 -30.71 -4.89
CA VAL A 18 33.53 -30.27 -4.90
C VAL A 18 32.76 -31.25 -5.78
N ASP A 19 31.77 -31.90 -5.18
CA ASP A 19 30.77 -32.74 -5.84
C ASP A 19 29.97 -31.87 -6.83
N THR A 20 30.09 -32.15 -8.13
CA THR A 20 29.50 -31.36 -9.21
C THR A 20 28.04 -31.74 -9.51
N SER A 21 27.37 -32.44 -8.61
CA SER A 21 26.03 -32.99 -8.83
C SER A 21 24.86 -32.06 -8.44
N GLU A 22 25.11 -30.86 -7.91
CA GLU A 22 24.05 -29.90 -7.51
C GLU A 22 24.23 -28.48 -8.10
N LEU A 23 24.48 -28.37 -9.41
CA LEU A 23 24.30 -27.11 -10.12
C LEU A 23 22.82 -26.95 -10.51
N SER A 24 22.17 -25.90 -10.01
CA SER A 24 20.80 -25.55 -10.38
C SER A 24 20.69 -25.31 -11.90
N PRO A 25 19.53 -25.59 -12.53
CA PRO A 25 19.37 -25.45 -13.98
C PRO A 25 19.55 -24.01 -14.50
N GLN A 26 19.64 -23.01 -13.62
CA GLN A 26 19.90 -21.61 -13.97
C GLN A 26 21.39 -21.27 -14.14
N ALA A 27 22.32 -22.09 -13.65
CA ALA A 27 23.76 -21.89 -13.83
C ALA A 27 24.29 -22.47 -15.17
N ALA A 28 23.45 -23.15 -15.95
CA ALA A 28 23.82 -23.72 -17.25
C ALA A 28 23.87 -22.67 -18.41
N ALA A 29 23.43 -21.43 -18.17
CA ALA A 29 23.24 -20.41 -19.21
C ALA A 29 24.48 -19.54 -19.54
N ALA A 30 25.66 -19.88 -19.04
CA ALA A 30 26.93 -19.22 -19.41
C ALA A 30 27.88 -20.13 -20.21
N THR A 31 27.34 -21.17 -20.84
CA THR A 31 28.04 -21.81 -21.95
C THR A 31 27.58 -21.08 -23.20
N VAL A 32 28.43 -20.22 -23.78
CA VAL A 32 28.36 -20.00 -25.22
C VAL A 32 28.50 -21.39 -25.80
N PHE A 33 27.38 -22.05 -26.14
CA PHE A 33 27.43 -23.23 -26.97
C PHE A 33 28.23 -22.78 -28.18
N LEU A 34 29.48 -23.25 -28.29
CA LEU A 34 30.23 -23.13 -29.51
C LEU A 34 29.39 -23.89 -30.52
N ASN A 35 28.52 -23.16 -31.22
CA ASN A 35 27.71 -23.74 -32.25
C ASN A 35 28.72 -24.28 -33.26
N GLU A 36 28.81 -25.60 -33.40
CA GLU A 36 29.84 -26.28 -34.18
C GLU A 36 29.83 -25.83 -35.65
N ASN A 37 28.76 -25.15 -36.08
CA ASN A 37 28.59 -24.57 -37.39
C ASN A 37 29.25 -23.18 -37.56
N LEU A 38 29.75 -22.53 -36.50
CA LEU A 38 30.41 -21.22 -36.60
C LEU A 38 31.88 -21.36 -37.00
N GLY A 39 32.28 -20.58 -38.00
CA GLY A 39 33.66 -20.47 -38.43
C GLY A 39 34.53 -19.65 -37.46
N PRO A 40 35.87 -19.84 -37.47
CA PRO A 40 36.79 -19.12 -36.58
C PRO A 40 36.70 -17.60 -36.66
N ALA A 41 36.51 -17.06 -37.88
CA ALA A 41 36.39 -15.61 -38.10
C ALA A 41 35.10 -15.02 -37.50
N GLN A 42 33.99 -15.76 -37.53
CA GLN A 42 32.73 -15.35 -36.93
C GLN A 42 32.84 -15.35 -35.40
N LEU A 43 33.41 -16.43 -34.82
CA LEU A 43 33.65 -16.51 -33.38
C LEU A 43 34.54 -15.36 -32.90
N GLN A 44 35.65 -15.11 -33.58
CA GLN A 44 36.56 -14.01 -33.22
C GLN A 44 35.86 -12.64 -33.24
N ALA A 45 35.02 -12.39 -34.25
CA ALA A 45 34.27 -11.14 -34.36
C ALA A 45 33.22 -10.99 -33.25
N LEU A 46 32.48 -12.06 -32.91
CA LEU A 46 31.50 -12.04 -31.83
C LEU A 46 32.16 -11.86 -30.46
N PHE A 47 33.28 -12.53 -30.20
CA PHE A 47 34.05 -12.33 -28.96
C PHE A 47 34.57 -10.89 -28.84
N ALA A 48 35.06 -10.29 -29.92
CA ALA A 48 35.53 -8.90 -29.91
C ALA A 48 34.42 -7.93 -29.49
N LEU A 49 33.16 -8.16 -29.89
CA LEU A 49 32.01 -7.34 -29.47
C LEU A 49 31.72 -7.43 -27.96
N THR A 50 31.96 -8.58 -27.34
CA THR A 50 31.78 -8.73 -25.89
C THR A 50 32.88 -8.05 -25.07
N LEU A 51 34.05 -7.84 -25.67
CA LEU A 51 35.23 -7.23 -25.06
C LEU A 51 35.41 -5.75 -25.39
N ALA A 52 34.59 -5.18 -26.28
CA ALA A 52 34.67 -3.79 -26.69
C ALA A 52 34.41 -2.84 -25.50
N PRO A 53 35.06 -1.64 -25.46
CA PRO A 53 34.86 -0.68 -24.38
C PRO A 53 33.40 -0.25 -24.26
N ALA A 54 33.00 0.16 -23.05
CA ALA A 54 31.64 0.57 -22.76
C ALA A 54 31.24 1.85 -23.53
N GLY A 55 30.58 1.68 -24.68
CA GLY A 55 29.78 2.72 -25.34
C GLY A 55 28.37 2.82 -24.76
N THR A 56 27.56 3.73 -25.29
CA THR A 56 26.14 3.80 -24.96
C THR A 56 25.41 2.55 -25.43
N PHE A 57 24.26 2.23 -24.81
CA PHE A 57 23.45 1.06 -25.18
C PHE A 57 23.10 1.03 -26.67
N SER A 58 22.69 2.16 -27.24
CA SER A 58 22.36 2.29 -28.67
C SER A 58 23.57 2.06 -29.59
N GLU A 59 24.76 2.55 -29.20
CA GLU A 59 26.00 2.30 -29.95
C GLU A 59 26.36 0.82 -29.94
N GLN A 60 26.23 0.15 -28.79
CA GLN A 60 26.48 -1.29 -28.67
C GLN A 60 25.52 -2.08 -29.56
N LEU A 61 24.22 -1.83 -29.52
CA LEU A 61 23.26 -2.50 -30.41
C LEU A 61 23.63 -2.32 -31.89
N ARG A 62 24.03 -1.11 -32.28
CA ARG A 62 24.43 -0.82 -33.65
C ARG A 62 25.71 -1.55 -34.06
N GLU A 63 26.71 -1.63 -33.19
CA GLU A 63 27.96 -2.36 -33.48
C GLU A 63 27.73 -3.86 -33.74
N TYR A 64 26.81 -4.48 -32.97
CA TYR A 64 26.39 -5.86 -33.18
C TYR A 64 25.75 -6.03 -34.57
N LEU A 65 24.83 -5.14 -34.94
CA LEU A 65 24.18 -5.17 -36.26
C LEU A 65 25.18 -4.93 -37.41
N VAL A 66 26.09 -3.95 -37.29
CA VAL A 66 27.11 -3.66 -38.31
C VAL A 66 28.04 -4.86 -38.51
N THR A 67 28.44 -5.51 -37.43
CA THR A 67 29.33 -6.68 -37.49
C THR A 67 28.64 -7.86 -38.16
N ALA A 68 27.38 -8.12 -37.81
CA ALA A 68 26.59 -9.17 -38.44
C ALA A 68 26.31 -8.91 -39.93
N CYS A 69 25.96 -7.68 -40.31
CA CYS A 69 25.85 -7.27 -41.72
C CYS A 69 27.12 -7.61 -42.51
N ARG A 70 28.30 -7.26 -41.96
CA ARG A 70 29.60 -7.54 -42.59
C ARG A 70 29.86 -9.04 -42.74
N LEU A 71 29.57 -9.83 -41.71
CA LEU A 71 29.81 -11.28 -41.71
C LEU A 71 28.85 -12.05 -42.63
N LEU A 72 27.59 -11.61 -42.74
CA LEU A 72 26.59 -12.21 -43.62
C LEU A 72 26.72 -11.73 -45.08
N GLY A 73 27.47 -10.65 -45.30
CA GLY A 73 27.55 -9.97 -46.60
C GLY A 73 26.24 -9.27 -46.95
N MET A 74 25.53 -8.73 -45.96
CA MET A 74 24.26 -8.04 -46.11
C MET A 74 24.38 -6.55 -45.77
N THR A 75 23.53 -5.69 -46.33
CA THR A 75 23.63 -4.24 -46.10
C THR A 75 22.74 -3.72 -44.98
N THR A 76 21.56 -4.31 -44.79
CA THR A 76 20.58 -3.88 -43.79
C THR A 76 20.52 -4.84 -42.61
N GLY A 77 20.50 -4.29 -41.39
CA GLY A 77 20.27 -5.04 -40.15
C GLY A 77 19.32 -4.28 -39.24
N ILE A 78 18.35 -4.96 -38.65
CA ILE A 78 17.31 -4.35 -37.79
C ILE A 78 17.10 -5.23 -36.56
N LEU A 79 17.17 -4.62 -35.39
CA LEU A 79 16.69 -5.20 -34.14
C LEU A 79 15.36 -4.55 -33.79
N GLY A 80 14.33 -5.35 -33.56
CA GLY A 80 13.04 -4.85 -33.13
C GLY A 80 12.47 -5.59 -31.93
N HIS A 81 11.69 -4.85 -31.15
CA HIS A 81 10.87 -5.36 -30.06
C HIS A 81 9.49 -5.73 -30.61
N ALA A 82 9.04 -6.94 -30.31
CA ALA A 82 7.78 -7.49 -30.78
C ALA A 82 6.89 -7.81 -29.57
N GLU A 83 5.73 -7.16 -29.50
CA GLU A 83 4.73 -7.42 -28.46
C GLU A 83 3.33 -7.40 -29.08
N ALA A 84 2.61 -8.52 -28.95
CA ALA A 84 1.32 -8.73 -29.60
C ALA A 84 1.38 -8.44 -31.12
N ASN A 85 0.65 -7.44 -31.62
CA ASN A 85 0.72 -7.01 -33.02
C ASN A 85 1.51 -5.71 -33.22
N ARG A 86 2.36 -5.32 -32.27
CA ARG A 86 3.18 -4.10 -32.33
C ARG A 86 4.65 -4.48 -32.51
N TYR A 87 5.29 -3.92 -33.52
CA TYR A 87 6.72 -4.06 -33.79
C TYR A 87 7.40 -2.70 -33.75
N GLU A 88 8.36 -2.52 -32.84
CA GLU A 88 9.12 -1.29 -32.65
C GLU A 88 10.59 -1.50 -32.98
N ILE A 89 11.17 -0.64 -33.80
CA ILE A 89 12.59 -0.74 -34.17
C ILE A 89 13.45 -0.17 -33.04
N MET A 90 14.25 -1.03 -32.40
CA MET A 90 15.15 -0.64 -31.32
C MET A 90 16.49 -0.11 -31.83
N ALA A 91 17.03 -0.73 -32.89
CA ALA A 91 18.28 -0.35 -33.53
C ALA A 91 18.25 -0.74 -35.00
N ALA A 92 18.90 0.04 -35.86
CA ALA A 92 18.98 -0.27 -37.28
C ALA A 92 20.30 0.16 -37.93
N VAL A 93 20.70 -0.56 -38.97
CA VAL A 93 21.85 -0.28 -39.84
C VAL A 93 21.33 -0.28 -41.27
N ASN A 94 21.54 0.84 -41.98
CA ASN A 94 21.03 1.09 -43.33
C ASN A 94 19.56 0.65 -43.53
N PRO A 95 18.61 1.09 -42.67
CA PRO A 95 17.23 0.67 -42.81
C PRO A 95 16.56 1.23 -44.08
N PRO A 96 15.53 0.56 -44.61
CA PRO A 96 14.69 1.13 -45.66
C PRO A 96 14.03 2.44 -45.22
N PRO A 97 13.59 3.30 -46.17
CA PRO A 97 12.92 4.55 -45.85
C PRO A 97 11.75 4.36 -44.87
N GLY A 98 11.71 5.16 -43.80
CA GLY A 98 10.67 5.10 -42.77
C GLY A 98 10.84 4.01 -41.71
N LYS A 99 11.91 3.19 -41.77
CA LYS A 99 12.22 2.15 -40.79
C LYS A 99 13.36 2.56 -39.84
N VAL A 100 13.28 3.77 -39.29
CA VAL A 100 14.28 4.33 -38.36
C VAL A 100 14.08 3.82 -36.93
N GLU A 101 15.08 4.02 -36.06
CA GLU A 101 14.97 3.75 -34.62
C GLU A 101 13.75 4.47 -34.01
N GLY A 102 12.95 3.75 -33.21
CA GLY A 102 11.68 4.22 -32.64
C GLY A 102 10.47 4.13 -33.58
N ALA A 103 10.64 3.76 -34.86
CA ALA A 103 9.51 3.55 -35.76
C ALA A 103 8.70 2.32 -35.33
N ILE A 104 7.37 2.44 -35.42
CA ILE A 104 6.42 1.40 -35.02
C ILE A 104 5.65 0.95 -36.27
N ALA A 105 5.47 -0.36 -36.42
CA ALA A 105 4.64 -0.97 -37.46
C ALA A 105 3.82 -2.13 -36.88
N PRO A 106 2.71 -2.51 -37.53
CA PRO A 106 2.02 -3.76 -37.20
C PRO A 106 2.94 -4.96 -37.42
N LEU A 107 3.03 -5.88 -36.44
CA LEU A 107 3.92 -7.04 -36.53
C LEU A 107 3.57 -7.91 -37.75
N ASN A 108 2.27 -8.12 -37.98
CA ASN A 108 1.74 -8.87 -39.13
C ASN A 108 2.03 -8.24 -40.50
N GLU A 109 2.54 -7.00 -40.55
CA GLU A 109 3.02 -6.34 -41.77
C GLU A 109 4.54 -6.45 -41.96
N THR A 110 5.23 -7.23 -41.10
CA THR A 110 6.68 -7.44 -41.14
C THR A 110 7.02 -8.90 -41.46
N TYR A 111 8.19 -9.16 -42.04
CA TYR A 111 8.71 -10.54 -42.15
C TYR A 111 8.98 -11.18 -40.77
N CYS A 112 9.15 -10.36 -39.73
CA CYS A 112 9.42 -10.81 -38.37
C CYS A 112 8.21 -11.53 -37.72
N ASN A 113 7.01 -11.41 -38.30
CA ASN A 113 5.82 -12.14 -37.82
C ASN A 113 6.06 -13.66 -37.79
N GLU A 114 6.66 -14.20 -38.85
CA GLU A 114 6.91 -15.63 -38.96
C GLU A 114 7.95 -16.12 -37.95
N VAL A 115 8.96 -15.31 -37.66
CA VAL A 115 9.98 -15.58 -36.63
C VAL A 115 9.34 -15.70 -35.25
N VAL A 116 8.36 -14.83 -34.96
CA VAL A 116 7.61 -14.82 -33.70
C VAL A 116 6.67 -16.02 -33.62
N GLU A 117 5.95 -16.33 -34.71
CA GLU A 117 5.02 -17.46 -34.78
C GLU A 117 5.73 -18.82 -34.65
N GLN A 118 6.88 -18.99 -35.31
CA GLN A 118 7.65 -20.24 -35.28
C GLN A 118 8.64 -20.32 -34.12
N ALA A 119 8.89 -19.19 -33.43
CA ALA A 119 9.91 -19.06 -32.40
C ALA A 119 11.30 -19.60 -32.84
N GLY A 120 11.68 -19.36 -34.10
CA GLY A 120 12.85 -19.96 -34.72
C GLY A 120 13.46 -19.10 -35.83
N CYS A 121 14.67 -19.48 -36.27
CA CYS A 121 15.38 -18.76 -37.33
C CYS A 121 14.71 -18.97 -38.70
N ILE A 122 14.39 -17.87 -39.38
CA ILE A 122 13.80 -17.85 -40.72
C ILE A 122 14.82 -17.32 -41.72
N ALA A 123 14.92 -17.92 -42.90
CA ALA A 123 15.90 -17.53 -43.92
C ALA A 123 15.38 -17.73 -45.35
N TYR A 124 15.43 -16.69 -46.16
CA TYR A 124 15.00 -16.62 -47.55
C TYR A 124 16.13 -16.09 -48.43
N ALA A 125 16.79 -16.96 -49.20
CA ALA A 125 17.83 -16.54 -50.14
C ALA A 125 17.26 -15.80 -51.35
N ASN A 126 16.04 -16.14 -51.75
CA ASN A 126 15.27 -15.45 -52.78
C ASN A 126 13.78 -15.41 -52.42
N ILE A 127 13.29 -14.25 -51.98
CA ILE A 127 11.89 -14.05 -51.58
C ILE A 127 10.94 -14.22 -52.76
N ALA A 128 11.34 -13.82 -53.98
CA ALA A 128 10.50 -13.90 -55.17
C ALA A 128 10.15 -15.33 -55.57
N THR A 129 10.93 -16.32 -55.11
CA THR A 129 10.67 -17.75 -55.35
C THR A 129 9.89 -18.42 -54.23
N THR A 130 9.41 -17.67 -53.23
CA THR A 130 8.70 -18.20 -52.06
C THR A 130 7.19 -17.92 -52.18
N PRO A 131 6.35 -18.91 -52.51
CA PRO A 131 4.92 -18.70 -52.78
C PRO A 131 4.14 -18.05 -51.63
N ALA A 132 4.52 -18.38 -50.39
CA ALA A 132 3.89 -17.81 -49.19
C ALA A 132 4.07 -16.30 -49.04
N LEU A 133 5.05 -15.71 -49.74
CA LEU A 133 5.41 -14.30 -49.63
C LEU A 133 4.98 -13.44 -50.83
N GLU A 134 4.43 -14.02 -51.90
CA GLU A 134 4.12 -13.32 -53.17
C GLU A 134 3.23 -12.07 -52.99
N ALA A 135 2.31 -12.09 -52.02
CA ALA A 135 1.43 -10.98 -51.70
C ALA A 135 1.62 -10.43 -50.27
N HIS A 136 2.74 -10.75 -49.61
CA HIS A 136 2.94 -10.39 -48.21
C HIS A 136 3.02 -8.87 -48.01
N PRO A 137 2.30 -8.27 -47.03
CA PRO A 137 2.28 -6.82 -46.82
C PRO A 137 3.68 -6.19 -46.63
N ALA A 138 4.62 -6.95 -46.06
CA ALA A 138 6.00 -6.53 -45.85
C ALA A 138 6.71 -6.10 -47.15
N LEU A 139 6.38 -6.67 -48.31
CA LEU A 139 7.00 -6.32 -49.60
C LEU A 139 6.82 -4.84 -49.95
N LYS A 140 5.75 -4.20 -49.48
CA LYS A 140 5.49 -2.77 -49.74
C LYS A 140 6.41 -1.85 -48.93
N SER A 141 6.78 -2.26 -47.71
CA SER A 141 7.52 -1.42 -46.77
C SER A 141 8.99 -1.82 -46.61
N MET A 142 9.33 -3.06 -46.97
CA MET A 142 10.66 -3.66 -46.92
C MET A 142 10.81 -4.59 -48.14
N PRO A 143 11.14 -4.05 -49.33
CA PRO A 143 11.21 -4.82 -50.57
C PRO A 143 12.51 -5.65 -50.68
N PHE A 144 12.85 -6.36 -49.60
CA PHE A 144 13.98 -7.28 -49.59
C PHE A 144 13.74 -8.41 -50.59
N GLN A 145 14.82 -8.83 -51.24
CA GLN A 145 14.87 -10.02 -52.08
C GLN A 145 15.62 -11.17 -51.39
N SER A 146 16.42 -10.87 -50.36
CA SER A 146 16.96 -11.87 -49.44
C SER A 146 16.81 -11.41 -47.99
N TYR A 147 16.57 -12.36 -47.08
CA TYR A 147 16.23 -12.07 -45.68
C TYR A 147 16.65 -13.21 -44.75
N ILE A 148 17.20 -12.91 -43.58
CA ILE A 148 17.43 -13.87 -42.50
C ILE A 148 17.13 -13.22 -41.16
N ALA A 149 16.52 -13.95 -40.23
CA ALA A 149 16.14 -13.43 -38.93
C ALA A 149 16.07 -14.51 -37.86
N ALA A 150 16.28 -14.12 -36.61
CA ALA A 150 16.14 -15.00 -35.45
C ALA A 150 15.40 -14.31 -34.29
N PRO A 151 14.74 -15.09 -33.42
CA PRO A 151 14.07 -14.57 -32.25
C PRO A 151 15.07 -14.07 -31.21
N VAL A 152 14.77 -12.93 -30.61
CA VAL A 152 15.52 -12.37 -29.47
C VAL A 152 14.76 -12.68 -28.20
N TRP A 153 15.47 -13.32 -27.27
CA TRP A 153 14.93 -13.74 -25.98
C TRP A 153 15.50 -12.88 -24.87
N THR A 154 14.64 -12.40 -23.99
CA THR A 154 15.00 -11.63 -22.78
C THR A 154 14.28 -12.26 -21.60
N GLU A 155 14.97 -12.53 -20.51
CA GLU A 155 14.40 -13.22 -19.32
C GLU A 155 13.61 -14.51 -19.67
N GLY A 156 14.05 -15.24 -20.69
CA GLY A 156 13.40 -16.49 -21.14
C GLY A 156 12.11 -16.31 -21.95
N ARG A 157 11.75 -15.07 -22.32
CA ARG A 157 10.57 -14.77 -23.17
C ARG A 157 11.01 -14.22 -24.52
N LEU A 158 10.31 -14.61 -25.59
CA LEU A 158 10.49 -14.00 -26.91
C LEU A 158 9.94 -12.59 -26.85
N THR A 159 10.81 -11.60 -26.97
CA THR A 159 10.46 -10.17 -26.86
C THR A 159 10.82 -9.39 -28.11
N GLY A 160 11.44 -10.02 -29.09
CA GLY A 160 11.83 -9.33 -30.29
C GLY A 160 12.42 -10.25 -31.34
N THR A 161 12.94 -9.62 -32.38
CA THR A 161 13.62 -10.30 -33.48
C THR A 161 14.78 -9.46 -33.94
N VAL A 162 15.86 -10.11 -34.36
CA VAL A 162 16.92 -9.48 -35.15
C VAL A 162 16.84 -10.01 -36.57
N CYS A 163 16.88 -9.12 -37.56
CA CYS A 163 16.81 -9.48 -38.96
C CYS A 163 17.81 -8.73 -39.82
N PHE A 164 18.17 -9.37 -40.94
CA PHE A 164 19.11 -8.86 -41.93
C PHE A 164 18.50 -9.06 -43.32
N GLY A 165 18.65 -8.08 -44.19
CA GLY A 165 17.98 -8.05 -45.48
C GLY A 165 18.76 -7.30 -46.56
N ASP A 166 18.51 -7.65 -47.81
CA ASP A 166 19.02 -6.94 -48.99
C ASP A 166 18.00 -6.92 -50.11
N ASN A 167 18.10 -5.92 -51.00
CA ASN A 167 17.25 -5.78 -52.18
C ASN A 167 17.73 -6.65 -53.38
N SER A 168 18.71 -7.52 -53.17
CA SER A 168 19.22 -8.48 -54.15
C SER A 168 19.06 -9.92 -53.63
N PRO A 169 18.76 -10.89 -54.52
CA PRO A 169 18.70 -12.28 -54.12
C PRO A 169 20.13 -12.81 -53.92
N ARG A 170 20.28 -13.80 -53.05
CA ARG A 170 21.56 -14.51 -52.90
C ARG A 170 21.71 -15.56 -54.00
N ALA A 171 22.94 -15.79 -54.43
CA ALA A 171 23.27 -16.84 -55.39
C ALA A 171 23.22 -18.27 -54.78
N ALA A 172 23.34 -18.36 -53.46
CA ALA A 172 23.28 -19.60 -52.69
C ALA A 172 22.38 -19.42 -51.46
N ASP A 173 21.85 -20.53 -50.97
CA ASP A 173 21.05 -20.55 -49.74
C ASP A 173 21.85 -20.15 -48.50
N PHE A 174 21.16 -19.65 -47.48
CA PHE A 174 21.76 -19.39 -46.17
C PHE A 174 22.27 -20.69 -45.56
N SER A 175 23.57 -20.71 -45.23
CA SER A 175 24.23 -21.89 -44.67
C SER A 175 23.80 -22.15 -43.22
N ALA A 176 24.09 -23.34 -42.69
CA ALA A 176 23.94 -23.61 -41.25
C ALA A 176 24.78 -22.64 -40.40
N SER A 177 25.93 -22.20 -40.92
CA SER A 177 26.79 -21.19 -40.30
C SER A 177 26.13 -19.80 -40.24
N ASP A 178 25.43 -19.40 -41.30
CA ASP A 178 24.69 -18.12 -41.35
C ASP A 178 23.56 -18.10 -40.29
N ARG A 179 22.82 -19.21 -40.18
CA ARG A 179 21.75 -19.36 -39.17
C ARG A 179 22.31 -19.33 -37.75
N ALA A 180 23.36 -20.12 -37.51
CA ALA A 180 24.07 -20.16 -36.23
C ALA A 180 24.59 -18.78 -35.80
N LEU A 181 25.09 -17.98 -36.74
CA LEU A 181 25.55 -16.62 -36.50
C LEU A 181 24.41 -15.70 -36.05
N VAL A 182 23.28 -15.70 -36.76
CA VAL A 182 22.14 -14.84 -36.44
C VAL A 182 21.49 -15.24 -35.12
N GLU A 183 21.36 -16.54 -34.84
CA GLU A 183 20.86 -17.06 -33.56
C GLU A 183 21.77 -16.66 -32.38
N THR A 184 23.08 -16.82 -32.54
CA THR A 184 24.05 -16.45 -31.49
C THR A 184 24.04 -14.95 -31.25
N LEU A 185 23.96 -14.14 -32.32
CA LEU A 185 23.82 -12.71 -32.22
C LEU A 185 22.52 -12.31 -31.50
N ALA A 186 21.41 -12.99 -31.80
CA ALA A 186 20.13 -12.75 -31.15
C ALA A 186 20.19 -13.02 -29.64
N SER A 187 20.88 -14.10 -29.22
CA SER A 187 21.12 -14.40 -27.81
C SER A 187 21.98 -13.33 -27.13
N LEU A 188 23.05 -12.86 -27.77
CA LEU A 188 23.91 -11.81 -27.21
C LEU A 188 23.18 -10.46 -27.09
N LEU A 189 22.37 -10.11 -28.09
CA LEU A 189 21.52 -8.92 -28.06
C LEU A 189 20.47 -9.01 -26.94
N GLY A 190 19.87 -10.20 -26.74
CA GLY A 190 18.97 -10.47 -25.63
C GLY A 190 19.62 -10.24 -24.27
N GLY A 191 20.80 -10.84 -24.03
CA GLY A 191 21.55 -10.63 -22.79
C GLY A 191 21.98 -9.17 -22.57
N LEU A 192 22.27 -8.44 -23.65
CA LEU A 192 22.58 -7.01 -23.57
C LEU A 192 21.36 -6.18 -23.14
N ILE A 193 20.17 -6.49 -23.67
CA ILE A 193 18.91 -5.86 -23.28
C ILE A 193 18.60 -6.16 -21.80
N ASP A 194 18.76 -7.42 -21.35
CA ASP A 194 18.54 -7.82 -19.96
C ASP A 194 19.45 -7.04 -19.00
N ARG A 195 20.74 -6.93 -19.33
CA ARG A 195 21.71 -6.17 -18.53
C ARG A 195 21.34 -4.69 -18.43
N GLU A 196 20.89 -4.08 -19.52
CA GLU A 196 20.47 -2.69 -19.54
C GLU A 196 19.17 -2.45 -18.74
N ASN A 197 18.20 -3.35 -18.86
CA ASN A 197 16.96 -3.30 -18.09
C ASN A 197 17.22 -3.46 -16.59
N ALA A 198 18.09 -4.39 -16.19
CA ALA A 198 18.51 -4.57 -14.80
C ALA A 198 19.20 -3.31 -14.26
N ARG A 199 20.10 -2.71 -15.04
CA ARG A 199 20.79 -1.45 -14.67
C ARG A 199 19.81 -0.31 -14.47
N LYS A 200 18.83 -0.14 -15.36
CA LYS A 200 17.77 0.86 -15.24
C LYS A 200 16.91 0.63 -13.99
N ARG A 201 16.50 -0.62 -13.74
CA ARG A 201 15.71 -1.00 -12.55
C ARG A 201 16.44 -0.65 -11.25
N LEU A 202 17.69 -1.08 -11.12
CA LEU A 202 18.51 -0.78 -9.93
C LEU A 202 18.68 0.73 -9.71
N THR A 203 18.93 1.49 -10.79
CA THR A 203 19.06 2.94 -10.71
C THR A 203 17.77 3.62 -10.24
N SER A 204 16.62 3.13 -10.72
CA SER A 204 15.31 3.62 -10.31
C SER A 204 15.01 3.30 -8.84
N GLU A 205 15.27 2.07 -8.40
CA GLU A 205 15.07 1.66 -7.01
C GLU A 205 15.96 2.45 -6.04
N LEU A 206 17.24 2.65 -6.37
CA LEU A 206 18.14 3.48 -5.59
C LEU A 206 17.66 4.94 -5.51
N SER A 207 17.10 5.47 -6.59
CA SER A 207 16.54 6.83 -6.60
C SER A 207 15.29 6.93 -5.73
N ASN A 208 14.39 5.94 -5.80
CA ASN A 208 13.18 5.87 -4.98
C ASN A 208 13.51 5.75 -3.49
N LEU A 209 14.47 4.88 -3.13
CA LEU A 209 14.94 4.74 -1.75
C LEU A 209 15.56 6.03 -1.21
N ARG A 210 16.36 6.73 -2.03
CA ARG A 210 16.94 8.02 -1.65
C ARG A 210 15.86 9.08 -1.41
N LEU A 211 14.86 9.15 -2.27
CA LEU A 211 13.75 10.08 -2.11
C LEU A 211 12.95 9.78 -0.83
N ALA A 212 12.56 8.52 -0.61
CA ALA A 212 11.85 8.11 0.59
C ALA A 212 12.65 8.41 1.87
N TYR A 213 13.96 8.18 1.86
CA TYR A 213 14.84 8.53 2.99
C TYR A 213 14.87 10.04 3.25
N GLN A 214 14.96 10.86 2.20
CA GLN A 214 14.95 12.32 2.33
C GLN A 214 13.60 12.84 2.84
N GLU A 215 12.49 12.29 2.37
CA GLU A 215 11.15 12.63 2.85
C GLU A 215 11.00 12.28 4.34
N MET A 216 11.42 11.08 4.74
CA MET A 216 11.40 10.66 6.15
C MET A 216 12.28 11.57 7.03
N GLU A 217 13.49 11.91 6.58
CA GLU A 217 14.38 12.82 7.32
C GLU A 217 13.79 14.22 7.44
N LEU A 218 13.15 14.74 6.38
CA LEU A 218 12.45 16.02 6.41
C LEU A 218 11.27 15.99 7.37
N LEU A 219 10.42 14.96 7.33
CA LEU A 219 9.31 14.80 8.26
C LEU A 219 9.80 14.74 9.70
N PHE A 220 10.80 13.92 9.99
CA PHE A 220 11.38 13.80 11.32
C PHE A 220 11.97 15.13 11.81
N SER A 221 12.81 15.78 11.00
CA SER A 221 13.51 17.02 11.37
C SER A 221 12.63 18.27 11.39
N ARG A 222 11.50 18.30 10.67
CA ARG A 222 10.54 19.43 10.64
C ARG A 222 9.34 19.25 11.55
N CYS A 223 9.11 18.05 12.09
CA CYS A 223 8.02 17.80 13.02
C CYS A 223 8.19 18.65 14.29
N GLN A 224 7.11 19.29 14.72
CA GLN A 224 7.09 20.11 15.94
C GLN A 224 6.91 19.26 17.20
N LEU A 225 6.47 18.00 17.05
CA LEU A 225 6.43 17.06 18.16
C LEU A 225 7.87 16.66 18.52
N PRO A 226 8.30 16.84 19.77
CA PRO A 226 9.59 16.33 20.25
C PRO A 226 9.67 14.81 20.08
N MET A 227 10.66 14.34 19.32
CA MET A 227 10.84 12.92 19.02
C MET A 227 12.32 12.51 19.02
N ALA A 228 12.58 11.26 19.39
CA ALA A 228 13.87 10.61 19.20
C ALA A 228 13.72 9.16 18.75
N ILE A 229 14.80 8.62 18.21
CA ILE A 229 14.98 7.19 17.95
C ILE A 229 16.08 6.73 18.89
N MET A 230 15.84 5.62 19.58
CA MET A 230 16.74 5.10 20.60
C MET A 230 16.82 3.57 20.56
N ASP A 231 17.82 3.03 21.24
CA ASP A 231 17.93 1.59 21.47
C ASP A 231 17.18 1.15 22.74
N PHE A 232 17.16 -0.15 23.02
CA PHE A 232 16.58 -0.72 24.25
C PHE A 232 17.32 -0.29 25.53
N HIS A 233 18.52 0.27 25.43
CA HIS A 233 19.25 0.82 26.57
C HIS A 233 18.91 2.30 26.82
N GLY A 234 18.07 2.90 25.97
CA GLY A 234 17.68 4.31 26.08
C GLY A 234 18.64 5.28 25.43
N HIS A 235 19.69 4.82 24.76
CA HIS A 235 20.65 5.69 24.08
C HIS A 235 20.03 6.26 22.80
N TRP A 236 20.11 7.58 22.65
CA TRP A 236 19.55 8.23 21.47
C TRP A 236 20.45 8.02 20.27
N THR A 237 19.93 7.37 19.23
CA THR A 237 20.61 7.23 17.94
C THR A 237 20.34 8.46 17.06
N ARG A 238 19.13 8.99 17.11
CA ARG A 238 18.70 10.20 16.40
C ARG A 238 17.67 10.96 17.24
N LEU A 239 17.65 12.28 17.13
CA LEU A 239 16.63 13.12 17.77
C LEU A 239 16.31 14.32 16.89
N ASN A 240 15.07 14.79 16.95
CA ASN A 240 14.65 15.93 16.12
C ASN A 240 14.91 17.27 16.85
N PRO A 241 14.89 18.41 16.12
CA PRO A 241 15.11 19.72 16.72
C PRO A 241 14.11 20.09 17.82
N ALA A 242 12.87 19.60 17.73
CA ALA A 242 11.84 19.89 18.72
C ALA A 242 12.20 19.31 20.11
N LEU A 243 12.79 18.12 20.19
CA LEU A 243 13.26 17.56 21.47
C LEU A 243 14.40 18.35 22.08
N ALA A 244 15.36 18.79 21.26
CA ALA A 244 16.45 19.65 21.73
C ALA A 244 15.92 20.99 22.27
N GLN A 245 14.93 21.58 21.59
CA GLN A 245 14.28 22.81 22.02
C GLN A 245 13.50 22.63 23.33
N LEU A 246 12.74 21.54 23.47
CA LEU A 246 11.99 21.21 24.69
C LEU A 246 12.93 21.16 25.89
N LEU A 247 14.04 20.42 25.79
CA LEU A 247 14.98 20.23 26.89
C LEU A 247 15.90 21.45 27.13
N GLY A 248 15.99 22.37 26.15
CA GLY A 248 16.87 23.53 26.20
C GLY A 248 18.35 23.18 26.10
N THR A 249 18.68 22.04 25.49
CA THR A 249 20.04 21.51 25.38
C THR A 249 20.40 21.33 23.91
N GLU A 250 21.68 21.51 23.55
CA GLU A 250 22.13 21.35 22.18
C GLU A 250 21.97 19.89 21.71
N ARG A 251 21.52 19.70 20.47
CA ARG A 251 21.31 18.36 19.88
C ARG A 251 22.56 17.47 19.93
N SER A 252 23.75 18.03 19.70
CA SER A 252 25.00 17.26 19.70
C SER A 252 25.44 16.80 21.10
N GLU A 253 25.04 17.53 22.13
CA GLU A 253 25.21 17.16 23.53
C GLU A 253 24.21 16.07 23.91
N LEU A 254 22.93 16.30 23.59
CA LEU A 254 21.86 15.34 23.84
C LEU A 254 22.14 13.99 23.16
N GLN A 255 22.47 13.96 21.87
CA GLN A 255 22.61 12.72 21.09
C GLN A 255 23.73 11.79 21.59
N ARG A 256 24.59 12.23 22.52
CA ARG A 256 25.60 11.38 23.18
C ARG A 256 25.11 10.74 24.48
N GLY A 257 23.96 11.17 24.99
CA GLY A 257 23.34 10.67 26.20
C GLY A 257 22.22 9.68 25.93
N ALA A 258 21.42 9.48 26.96
CA ALA A 258 20.28 8.58 26.99
C ALA A 258 19.05 9.25 27.60
N LEU A 259 17.90 8.60 27.45
CA LEU A 259 16.64 9.00 28.07
C LEU A 259 16.78 9.21 29.59
N GLU A 260 17.61 8.41 30.25
CA GLU A 260 17.85 8.50 31.70
C GLU A 260 18.54 9.80 32.13
N ASP A 261 19.41 10.37 31.29
CA ASP A 261 20.19 11.58 31.63
C ASP A 261 19.30 12.83 31.82
N VAL A 262 18.12 12.82 31.20
CA VAL A 262 17.15 13.91 31.27
C VAL A 262 15.94 13.56 32.12
N SER A 263 15.82 12.32 32.57
CA SER A 263 14.67 11.84 33.34
C SER A 263 14.78 12.20 34.82
N HIS A 264 13.67 12.59 35.42
CA HIS A 264 13.60 12.81 36.87
C HIS A 264 13.78 11.46 37.61
N PRO A 265 14.57 11.38 38.70
CA PRO A 265 14.87 10.12 39.39
C PRO A 265 13.66 9.27 39.81
N ALA A 266 12.57 9.94 40.19
CA ALA A 266 11.33 9.26 40.58
C ALA A 266 10.63 8.52 39.42
N ASP A 267 10.93 8.86 38.17
CA ASP A 267 10.27 8.29 36.98
C ASP A 267 11.21 7.33 36.21
N MET A 268 12.49 7.25 36.58
CA MET A 268 13.50 6.42 35.92
C MET A 268 13.19 4.92 36.01
N GLN A 269 12.76 4.45 37.20
CA GLN A 269 12.51 3.03 37.42
C GLN A 269 11.43 2.48 36.47
N ALA A 270 10.30 3.20 36.36
CA ALA A 270 9.21 2.80 35.48
C ALA A 270 9.65 2.73 34.01
N CYS A 271 10.49 3.67 33.56
CA CYS A 271 11.03 3.65 32.19
C CYS A 271 12.00 2.49 31.96
N GLN A 272 12.88 2.20 32.92
CA GLN A 272 13.82 1.08 32.81
C GLN A 272 13.09 -0.27 32.76
N GLU A 273 12.07 -0.46 33.60
CA GLU A 273 11.21 -1.65 33.57
C GLU A 273 10.49 -1.79 32.22
N ALA A 274 9.97 -0.69 31.67
CA ALA A 274 9.33 -0.69 30.36
C ALA A 274 10.32 -1.06 29.23
N LEU A 275 11.52 -0.49 29.21
CA LEU A 275 12.54 -0.79 28.20
C LEU A 275 12.98 -2.26 28.25
N LEU A 276 13.14 -2.83 29.44
CA LEU A 276 13.45 -4.26 29.61
C LEU A 276 12.31 -5.16 29.11
N ALA A 277 11.06 -4.81 29.44
CA ALA A 277 9.88 -5.54 28.96
C ALA A 277 9.75 -5.45 27.42
N MET A 278 10.09 -4.31 26.82
CA MET A 278 10.15 -4.14 25.37
C MET A 278 11.26 -4.98 24.73
N GLN A 279 12.44 -5.01 25.34
CA GLN A 279 13.57 -5.83 24.87
C GLN A 279 13.24 -7.33 24.94
N ALA A 280 12.50 -7.75 25.96
CA ALA A 280 12.01 -9.13 26.10
C ALA A 280 10.84 -9.46 25.16
N GLY A 281 10.26 -8.46 24.47
CA GLY A 281 9.10 -8.61 23.60
C GLY A 281 7.78 -8.82 24.36
N GLU A 282 7.75 -8.53 25.67
CA GLU A 282 6.54 -8.64 26.51
C GLU A 282 5.55 -7.51 26.21
N ILE A 283 6.05 -6.32 25.85
CA ILE A 283 5.28 -5.16 25.43
C ILE A 283 5.90 -4.54 24.17
N THR A 284 5.11 -3.89 23.33
CA THR A 284 5.59 -3.15 22.14
C THR A 284 5.37 -1.65 22.23
N HIS A 285 4.63 -1.20 23.25
CA HIS A 285 4.23 0.17 23.47
C HIS A 285 4.22 0.48 24.97
N PHE A 286 4.61 1.71 25.31
CA PHE A 286 4.53 2.23 26.67
C PHE A 286 4.20 3.72 26.62
N GLU A 287 3.25 4.14 27.43
CA GLU A 287 2.88 5.54 27.58
C GLU A 287 2.70 5.90 29.05
N GLN A 288 3.25 7.05 29.46
CA GLN A 288 2.96 7.64 30.77
C GLN A 288 3.35 9.12 30.85
N PRO A 289 2.73 9.87 31.78
CA PRO A 289 3.27 11.14 32.23
C PRO A 289 4.66 10.93 32.80
N HIS A 290 5.61 11.76 32.39
CA HIS A 290 7.01 11.66 32.73
C HIS A 290 7.60 13.04 32.97
N ARG A 291 8.50 13.17 33.95
CA ARG A 291 9.15 14.44 34.27
C ARG A 291 10.57 14.46 33.75
N TYR A 292 10.89 15.50 32.97
CA TYR A 292 12.25 15.80 32.57
C TYR A 292 12.86 16.92 33.40
N LEU A 293 14.18 16.85 33.53
CA LEU A 293 15.03 17.90 34.07
C LEU A 293 15.62 18.68 32.88
N GLY A 294 15.12 19.88 32.64
CA GLY A 294 15.66 20.77 31.62
C GLY A 294 17.04 21.31 32.01
N ARG A 295 17.75 21.93 31.05
CA ARG A 295 19.13 22.44 31.27
C ARG A 295 19.29 23.40 32.45
N GLN A 296 18.26 24.16 32.82
CA GLN A 296 18.28 25.11 33.94
C GLN A 296 17.76 24.50 35.25
N GLY A 297 17.53 23.19 35.29
CA GLY A 297 16.98 22.47 36.44
C GLY A 297 15.46 22.58 36.59
N GLN A 298 14.77 23.17 35.61
CA GLN A 298 13.31 23.23 35.59
C GLN A 298 12.72 21.85 35.30
N ILE A 299 11.60 21.54 35.95
CA ILE A 299 10.83 20.32 35.65
C ILE A 299 9.94 20.58 34.44
N ILE A 300 10.01 19.71 33.45
CA ILE A 300 9.17 19.72 32.26
C ILE A 300 8.33 18.44 32.30
N GLU A 301 7.00 18.60 32.39
CA GLU A 301 6.09 17.45 32.38
C GLU A 301 5.73 17.12 30.93
N VAL A 302 5.98 15.86 30.54
CA VAL A 302 5.67 15.35 29.21
C VAL A 302 4.78 14.12 29.29
N MET A 303 4.02 13.84 28.25
CA MET A 303 3.56 12.49 27.95
C MET A 303 4.65 11.80 27.13
N LEU A 304 5.30 10.81 27.73
CA LEU A 304 6.29 9.97 27.06
C LEU A 304 5.57 8.80 26.41
N HIS A 305 5.72 8.65 25.10
CA HIS A 305 5.33 7.45 24.36
C HIS A 305 6.57 6.78 23.81
N LEU A 306 6.67 5.46 23.97
CA LEU A 306 7.72 4.61 23.44
C LEU A 306 7.08 3.52 22.58
N ASP A 307 7.50 3.43 21.32
CA ASP A 307 7.01 2.46 20.34
C ASP A 307 8.16 1.67 19.72
N VAL A 308 8.10 0.34 19.76
CA VAL A 308 9.10 -0.52 19.11
C VAL A 308 8.88 -0.49 17.59
N ILE A 309 9.85 0.03 16.84
CA ILE A 309 9.84 0.02 15.36
C ILE A 309 10.34 -1.32 14.84
N ASP A 310 11.43 -1.82 15.40
CA ASP A 310 12.02 -3.11 15.02
C ASP A 310 12.61 -3.81 16.23
N SER A 311 11.97 -4.92 16.62
CA SER A 311 12.40 -5.78 17.72
C SER A 311 13.75 -6.46 17.49
N HIS A 312 14.16 -6.67 16.24
CA HIS A 312 15.41 -7.37 15.92
C HIS A 312 16.63 -6.46 15.96
N SER A 313 16.50 -5.25 15.41
CA SER A 313 17.55 -4.22 15.49
C SER A 313 17.50 -3.37 16.77
N GLY A 314 16.44 -3.54 17.56
CA GLY A 314 16.24 -2.88 18.84
C GLY A 314 15.99 -1.39 18.73
N VAL A 315 15.17 -0.98 17.77
CA VAL A 315 14.89 0.42 17.47
C VAL A 315 13.55 0.84 18.08
N ILE A 316 13.57 1.88 18.91
CA ILE A 316 12.40 2.48 19.56
C ILE A 316 12.23 3.92 19.06
N LEU A 317 10.99 4.30 18.71
CA LEU A 317 10.58 5.69 18.56
C LEU A 317 10.09 6.21 19.91
N SER A 318 10.66 7.32 20.37
CA SER A 318 10.17 8.05 21.52
C SER A 318 9.52 9.37 21.11
N GLN A 319 8.35 9.67 21.67
CA GLN A 319 7.62 10.92 21.47
C GLN A 319 7.41 11.58 22.84
N HIS A 320 7.62 12.90 22.92
CA HIS A 320 7.67 13.64 24.18
C HIS A 320 6.75 14.85 24.13
N GLN A 321 5.44 14.62 24.33
CA GLN A 321 4.45 15.69 24.22
C GLN A 321 4.44 16.54 25.48
N ASP A 322 4.72 17.84 25.36
CA ASP A 322 4.67 18.76 26.50
C ASP A 322 3.24 18.91 27.04
N LEU A 323 3.04 18.67 28.35
CA LEU A 323 1.75 18.76 29.02
C LEU A 323 1.42 20.19 29.50
N SER A 324 2.40 21.11 29.49
CA SER A 324 2.21 22.48 29.96
C SER A 324 1.26 23.29 29.06
N GLU A 325 1.37 23.13 27.74
CA GLU A 325 0.45 23.78 26.79
C GLU A 325 -0.98 23.29 26.95
N GLN A 326 -1.18 21.98 27.12
CA GLN A 326 -2.51 21.41 27.30
C GLN A 326 -3.18 21.93 28.58
N ARG A 327 -2.44 21.95 29.70
CA ARG A 327 -2.95 22.51 30.96
C ARG A 327 -3.29 24.00 30.83
N SER A 328 -2.48 24.79 30.13
CA SER A 328 -2.75 26.22 29.94
C SER A 328 -4.04 26.49 29.14
N HIS A 329 -4.32 25.65 28.13
CA HIS A 329 -5.54 25.72 27.34
C HIS A 329 -6.76 25.26 28.15
N GLU A 330 -6.62 24.16 28.91
CA GLU A 330 -7.66 23.66 29.82
C GLU A 330 -8.01 24.69 30.90
N GLU A 331 -7.01 25.31 31.52
CA GLU A 331 -7.19 26.39 32.50
C GLU A 331 -7.84 27.63 31.87
N SER A 332 -7.42 28.01 30.67
CA SER A 332 -8.01 29.15 29.95
C SER A 332 -9.47 28.90 29.58
N LEU A 333 -9.79 27.69 29.11
CA LEU A 333 -11.17 27.24 28.86
C LEU A 333 -11.99 27.21 30.15
N ALA A 334 -11.41 26.73 31.26
CA ALA A 334 -12.06 26.76 32.57
C ALA A 334 -12.35 28.20 33.03
N ARG A 335 -11.39 29.12 32.86
CA ARG A 335 -11.58 30.55 33.16
C ARG A 335 -12.64 31.19 32.26
N MET A 336 -12.66 30.88 30.97
CA MET A 336 -13.66 31.41 30.04
C MET A 336 -15.07 30.87 30.36
N ARG A 337 -15.18 29.57 30.67
CA ARG A 337 -16.42 28.94 31.16
C ARG A 337 -16.90 29.57 32.45
N HIS A 338 -16.00 29.79 33.41
CA HIS A 338 -16.34 30.45 34.67
C HIS A 338 -16.81 31.89 34.45
N LYS A 339 -16.17 32.63 33.54
CA LYS A 339 -16.57 33.99 33.17
C LYS A 339 -17.93 34.04 32.47
N LEU A 340 -18.18 33.12 31.53
CA LEU A 340 -19.50 32.93 30.89
C LEU A 340 -20.59 32.59 31.90
N ALA A 341 -20.30 31.71 32.86
CA ALA A 341 -21.22 31.37 33.94
C ALA A 341 -21.53 32.57 34.86
N SER A 342 -20.55 33.46 35.08
CA SER A 342 -20.73 34.65 35.93
C SER A 342 -21.44 35.83 35.25
N MET A 343 -21.52 35.85 33.91
CA MET A 343 -22.14 36.94 33.13
C MET A 343 -23.55 36.59 32.62
N ALA A 344 -24.01 35.35 32.80
CA ALA A 344 -25.41 34.99 32.56
C ALA A 344 -26.29 35.60 33.67
N PRO A 345 -27.41 36.28 33.35
CA PRO A 345 -28.34 36.74 34.39
C PRO A 345 -28.86 35.53 35.18
N PRO A 346 -29.18 35.65 36.49
CA PRO A 346 -29.78 34.57 37.27
C PRO A 346 -31.22 34.36 36.80
N GLY A 347 -31.39 33.72 35.65
CA GLY A 347 -32.61 33.02 35.27
C GLY A 347 -32.56 31.60 35.83
N PRO A 348 -33.71 30.96 36.10
CA PRO A 348 -33.71 29.60 36.62
C PRO A 348 -33.09 28.68 35.58
N ALA A 349 -31.87 28.21 35.82
CA ALA A 349 -31.29 27.11 35.07
C ALA A 349 -32.06 25.84 35.43
N VAL A 350 -33.12 25.57 34.67
CA VAL A 350 -33.77 24.26 34.67
C VAL A 350 -32.74 23.30 34.07
N PRO A 351 -32.29 22.24 34.79
CA PRO A 351 -31.32 21.29 34.25
C PRO A 351 -31.84 20.72 32.94
N SER A 352 -31.12 20.97 31.84
CA SER A 352 -31.49 20.44 30.52
C SER A 352 -31.20 18.95 30.48
N VAL A 353 -32.09 18.15 29.92
CA VAL A 353 -31.86 16.70 29.74
C VAL A 353 -30.66 16.43 28.83
N LEU A 354 -30.30 17.38 27.96
CA LEU A 354 -29.07 17.33 27.15
C LEU A 354 -27.80 17.28 28.01
N ASP A 355 -27.79 17.93 29.19
CA ASP A 355 -26.64 17.94 30.10
C ASP A 355 -26.43 16.59 30.81
N LYS A 356 -27.42 15.68 30.70
CA LYS A 356 -27.38 14.32 31.26
C LYS A 356 -27.01 13.26 30.21
N LEU A 357 -26.76 13.66 28.97
CA LEU A 357 -26.22 12.78 27.93
C LEU A 357 -24.71 12.64 28.12
N LEU A 358 -24.15 11.53 27.65
CA LEU A 358 -22.71 11.31 27.68
C LEU A 358 -22.02 12.27 26.68
N PRO A 359 -20.89 12.90 27.07
CA PRO A 359 -19.99 13.55 26.12
C PRO A 359 -19.52 12.54 25.06
N THR A 360 -19.26 13.02 23.84
CA THR A 360 -18.91 12.17 22.69
C THR A 360 -17.74 11.24 22.98
N GLU A 361 -16.68 11.75 23.61
CA GLU A 361 -15.46 10.98 23.90
C GLU A 361 -15.74 9.84 24.88
N ILE A 362 -16.52 10.13 25.94
CA ILE A 362 -16.92 9.13 26.95
C ILE A 362 -17.87 8.10 26.34
N PHE A 363 -18.81 8.55 25.50
CA PHE A 363 -19.73 7.67 24.80
C PHE A 363 -18.99 6.69 23.89
N GLU A 364 -17.99 7.15 23.13
CA GLU A 364 -17.22 6.29 22.24
C GLU A 364 -16.43 5.24 23.00
N GLN A 365 -15.76 5.63 24.08
CA GLN A 365 -15.05 4.68 24.95
C GLN A 365 -15.99 3.63 25.57
N GLN A 366 -17.18 4.04 26.02
CA GLN A 366 -18.16 3.11 26.60
C GLN A 366 -18.80 2.21 25.54
N LEU A 367 -19.00 2.69 24.32
CA LEU A 367 -19.50 1.90 23.20
C LEU A 367 -18.51 0.78 22.83
N ASP A 368 -17.21 1.07 22.75
CA ASP A 368 -16.19 0.03 22.51
C ASP A 368 -16.22 -1.05 23.61
N GLY A 369 -16.41 -0.63 24.87
CA GLY A 369 -16.60 -1.53 26.00
C GLY A 369 -17.88 -2.40 25.90
N GLU A 370 -19.00 -1.84 25.44
CA GLU A 370 -20.26 -2.58 25.24
C GLU A 370 -20.18 -3.57 24.08
N ILE A 371 -19.49 -3.23 22.99
CA ILE A 371 -19.24 -4.15 21.88
C ILE A 371 -18.42 -5.35 22.37
N ALA A 372 -17.35 -5.09 23.12
CA ALA A 372 -16.51 -6.15 23.69
C ALA A 372 -17.29 -7.03 24.69
N ARG A 373 -18.15 -6.44 25.53
CA ARG A 373 -19.04 -7.18 26.44
C ARG A 373 -20.03 -8.06 25.68
N SER A 374 -20.70 -7.50 24.68
CA SER A 374 -21.66 -8.21 23.83
C SER A 374 -21.01 -9.43 23.16
N ALA A 375 -19.84 -9.22 22.55
CA ALA A 375 -19.06 -10.30 21.91
C ALA A 375 -18.66 -11.40 22.92
N ARG A 376 -18.20 -11.02 24.12
CA ARG A 376 -17.77 -11.96 25.15
C ARG A 376 -18.91 -12.83 25.70
N HIS A 377 -20.10 -12.25 25.85
CA HIS A 377 -21.22 -12.91 26.51
C HIS A 377 -22.25 -13.49 25.55
N GLY A 378 -22.03 -13.38 24.23
CA GLY A 378 -23.00 -13.87 23.22
C GLY A 378 -24.34 -13.14 23.28
N GLN A 379 -24.37 -11.90 23.76
CA GLN A 379 -25.61 -11.13 23.98
C GLN A 379 -25.81 -10.10 22.87
N PRO A 380 -27.06 -9.84 22.45
CA PRO A 380 -27.34 -8.87 21.39
C PRO A 380 -27.07 -7.43 21.83
N LEU A 381 -26.64 -6.61 20.88
CA LEU A 381 -26.40 -5.18 21.05
C LEU A 381 -27.03 -4.41 19.91
N SER A 382 -27.91 -3.44 20.22
CA SER A 382 -28.56 -2.61 19.20
C SER A 382 -28.07 -1.16 19.25
N ILE A 383 -27.87 -0.55 18.09
CA ILE A 383 -27.52 0.88 17.95
C ILE A 383 -28.63 1.60 17.18
N LEU A 384 -29.09 2.70 17.75
CA LEU A 384 -30.12 3.57 17.16
C LEU A 384 -29.52 4.94 16.89
N LEU A 385 -29.67 5.43 15.66
CA LEU A 385 -29.37 6.80 15.28
C LEU A 385 -30.67 7.52 14.95
N LEU A 386 -31.03 8.50 15.78
CA LEU A 386 -32.23 9.31 15.65
C LEU A 386 -31.84 10.68 15.11
N ASN A 387 -32.60 11.19 14.14
CA ASN A 387 -32.49 12.57 13.69
C ASN A 387 -33.86 13.24 13.66
N VAL A 388 -33.92 14.46 14.17
CA VAL A 388 -35.10 15.32 14.08
C VAL A 388 -35.28 15.78 12.64
N ASP A 389 -36.43 15.47 12.05
CA ASP A 389 -36.70 15.71 10.64
C ASP A 389 -36.84 17.21 10.35
N ALA A 390 -36.16 17.67 9.28
CA ALA A 390 -36.15 19.07 8.85
C ALA A 390 -35.72 20.07 9.94
N PHE A 391 -34.85 19.65 10.88
CA PHE A 391 -34.42 20.47 12.02
C PHE A 391 -33.84 21.85 11.63
N THR A 392 -33.06 21.92 10.55
CA THR A 392 -32.52 23.19 10.04
C THR A 392 -33.63 24.15 9.58
N ASP A 393 -34.67 23.65 8.92
CA ASP A 393 -35.79 24.45 8.44
C ASP A 393 -36.66 24.90 9.62
N PHE A 394 -36.87 24.01 10.59
CA PHE A 394 -37.54 24.34 11.86
C PHE A 394 -36.81 25.48 12.59
N ASN A 395 -35.48 25.39 12.72
CA ASN A 395 -34.65 26.44 13.32
C ASN A 395 -34.70 27.76 12.54
N ARG A 396 -34.76 27.69 11.21
CA ARG A 396 -34.88 28.89 10.36
C ARG A 396 -36.22 29.59 10.55
N GLN A 397 -37.29 28.82 10.75
CA GLN A 397 -38.64 29.33 10.88
C GLN A 397 -38.96 29.84 12.29
N TYR A 398 -38.55 29.11 13.33
CA TYR A 398 -38.96 29.37 14.72
C TYR A 398 -37.81 29.84 15.63
N GLY A 399 -36.59 29.89 15.09
CA GLY A 399 -35.39 30.31 15.81
C GLY A 399 -34.71 29.17 16.59
N ARG A 400 -33.43 29.39 16.91
CA ARG A 400 -32.59 28.37 17.58
C ARG A 400 -33.13 27.93 18.94
N ALA A 401 -33.66 28.86 19.73
CA ALA A 401 -34.23 28.55 21.04
C ALA A 401 -35.45 27.60 20.94
N ALA A 402 -36.22 27.65 19.84
CA ALA A 402 -37.30 26.71 19.60
C ALA A 402 -36.77 25.32 19.23
N GLY A 403 -35.72 25.24 18.41
CA GLY A 403 -35.04 23.97 18.11
C GLY A 403 -34.42 23.33 19.33
N ASP A 404 -33.80 24.12 20.21
CA ASP A 404 -33.22 23.63 21.48
C ASP A 404 -34.32 23.01 22.35
N ARG A 405 -35.49 23.65 22.48
CA ARG A 405 -36.65 23.08 23.19
C ARG A 405 -37.15 21.79 22.54
N ALA A 406 -37.25 21.76 21.21
CA ALA A 406 -37.66 20.56 20.48
C ALA A 406 -36.70 19.40 20.73
N LEU A 407 -35.39 19.64 20.64
CA LEU A 407 -34.36 18.63 20.89
C LEU A 407 -34.33 18.17 22.36
N GLN A 408 -34.58 19.08 23.31
CA GLN A 408 -34.75 18.74 24.74
C GLN A 408 -35.93 17.81 24.97
N GLN A 409 -37.07 18.03 24.31
CA GLN A 409 -38.22 17.14 24.45
C GLN A 409 -37.97 15.79 23.78
N VAL A 410 -37.36 15.76 22.60
CA VAL A 410 -37.00 14.52 21.91
C VAL A 410 -35.97 13.70 22.71
N SER A 411 -34.95 14.35 23.28
CA SER A 411 -33.98 13.68 24.16
C SER A 411 -34.63 13.16 25.44
N THR A 412 -35.61 13.87 26.00
CA THR A 412 -36.41 13.39 27.14
C THR A 412 -37.21 12.15 26.80
N ILE A 413 -37.86 12.11 25.63
CA ILE A 413 -38.57 10.93 25.14
C ILE A 413 -37.61 9.74 25.03
N LEU A 414 -36.45 9.94 24.39
CA LEU A 414 -35.46 8.89 24.22
C LEU A 414 -34.91 8.39 25.58
N ARG A 415 -34.59 9.30 26.50
CA ARG A 415 -34.12 8.97 27.85
C ARG A 415 -35.15 8.20 28.67
N ASN A 416 -36.44 8.53 28.55
CA ASN A 416 -37.53 7.82 29.23
C ASN A 416 -37.82 6.45 28.59
N ALA A 417 -37.57 6.32 27.29
CA ALA A 417 -37.74 5.05 26.58
C ALA A 417 -36.61 4.04 26.87
N THR A 418 -35.47 4.48 27.41
CA THR A 418 -34.24 3.70 27.58
C THR A 418 -33.89 3.46 29.06
N ARG A 419 -33.19 2.36 29.34
CA ARG A 419 -32.73 1.95 30.68
C ARG A 419 -31.53 2.76 31.11
N LYS A 420 -31.31 2.92 32.42
CA LYS A 420 -30.13 3.64 32.96
C LYS A 420 -28.80 3.09 32.46
N SER A 421 -28.74 1.79 32.13
CA SER A 421 -27.58 1.11 31.56
C SER A 421 -27.34 1.43 30.08
N ASP A 422 -28.34 1.93 29.36
CA ASP A 422 -28.22 2.24 27.95
C ASP A 422 -27.45 3.56 27.77
N LEU A 423 -26.55 3.56 26.78
CA LEU A 423 -25.71 4.71 26.49
C LEU A 423 -26.46 5.68 25.58
N LEU A 424 -26.45 6.97 25.92
CA LEU A 424 -27.07 8.02 25.12
C LEU A 424 -26.09 9.17 24.93
N SER A 425 -25.95 9.65 23.70
CA SER A 425 -25.15 10.84 23.38
C SER A 425 -25.86 11.69 22.33
N GLN A 426 -25.58 12.99 22.33
CA GLN A 426 -25.83 13.82 21.17
C GLN A 426 -24.73 13.56 20.13
N ARG A 427 -25.09 13.46 18.84
CA ARG A 427 -24.14 13.26 17.73
C ARG A 427 -23.83 14.55 17.00
N ASP A 428 -24.87 15.33 16.71
CA ASP A 428 -24.78 16.64 16.05
C ASP A 428 -25.96 17.53 16.50
N ASP A 429 -26.13 18.68 15.85
CA ASP A 429 -27.11 19.71 16.23
C ASP A 429 -28.56 19.22 16.25
N GLY A 430 -28.91 18.16 15.53
CA GLY A 430 -30.27 17.60 15.47
C GLY A 430 -30.35 16.09 15.60
N SER A 431 -29.26 15.41 15.99
CA SER A 431 -29.19 13.95 16.06
C SER A 431 -28.74 13.41 17.40
N LEU A 432 -29.35 12.29 17.79
CA LEU A 432 -29.07 11.55 19.02
C LEU A 432 -28.68 10.12 18.65
N ILE A 433 -27.80 9.52 19.46
CA ILE A 433 -27.46 8.10 19.37
C ILE A 433 -27.79 7.39 20.67
N ALA A 434 -28.29 6.16 20.55
CA ALA A 434 -28.52 5.25 21.67
C ALA A 434 -27.89 3.88 21.42
N VAL A 435 -27.32 3.29 22.47
CA VAL A 435 -26.77 1.92 22.48
C VAL A 435 -27.53 1.12 23.51
N LEU A 436 -28.19 0.06 23.06
CA LEU A 436 -29.06 -0.79 23.87
C LEU A 436 -28.37 -2.14 24.08
N GLY A 437 -27.79 -2.33 25.26
CA GLY A 437 -27.22 -3.61 25.66
C GLY A 437 -28.30 -4.67 25.81
N GLN A 438 -27.97 -5.93 25.50
CA GLN A 438 -28.85 -7.09 25.65
C GLN A 438 -30.21 -6.89 24.97
N THR A 439 -30.22 -6.23 23.82
CA THR A 439 -31.44 -5.89 23.08
C THR A 439 -31.29 -6.31 21.63
N ASP A 440 -32.15 -7.24 21.20
CA ASP A 440 -32.22 -7.72 19.84
C ASP A 440 -32.96 -6.73 18.90
N SER A 441 -33.00 -7.07 17.61
CA SER A 441 -33.64 -6.24 16.58
C SER A 441 -35.12 -5.98 16.90
N SER A 442 -35.86 -6.99 17.37
CA SER A 442 -37.28 -6.87 17.70
C SER A 442 -37.51 -5.87 18.83
N GLY A 443 -36.77 -5.99 19.94
CA GLY A 443 -36.84 -5.07 21.06
C GLY A 443 -36.43 -3.64 20.68
N ALA A 444 -35.38 -3.50 19.88
CA ALA A 444 -34.90 -2.21 19.40
C ALA A 444 -35.91 -1.51 18.48
N ILE A 445 -36.57 -2.26 17.58
CA ILE A 445 -37.61 -1.72 16.69
C ILE A 445 -38.82 -1.22 17.50
N ILE A 446 -39.27 -1.99 18.51
CA ILE A 446 -40.39 -1.58 19.37
C ILE A 446 -40.05 -0.27 20.11
N LEU A 447 -38.85 -0.18 20.68
CA LEU A 447 -38.39 1.03 21.35
C LEU A 447 -38.30 2.21 20.38
N ALA A 448 -37.71 2.01 19.20
CA ALA A 448 -37.58 3.04 18.17
C ALA A 448 -38.95 3.55 17.70
N GLU A 449 -39.91 2.66 17.42
CA GLU A 449 -41.27 3.05 17.04
C GLU A 449 -41.96 3.81 18.16
N ARG A 450 -41.80 3.41 19.43
CA ARG A 450 -42.34 4.16 20.57
C ARG A 450 -41.78 5.59 20.63
N VAL A 451 -40.47 5.75 20.48
CA VAL A 451 -39.82 7.08 20.45
C VAL A 451 -40.33 7.92 19.27
N ARG A 452 -40.48 7.30 18.10
CA ARG A 452 -40.98 7.96 16.90
C ARG A 452 -42.41 8.47 17.06
N HIS A 453 -43.33 7.62 17.53
CA HIS A 453 -44.71 8.01 17.77
C HIS A 453 -44.81 9.12 18.82
N ALA A 454 -44.13 8.96 19.96
CA ALA A 454 -44.12 9.97 21.00
C ALA A 454 -43.56 11.32 20.52
N THR A 455 -42.59 11.30 19.61
CA THR A 455 -42.06 12.53 18.99
C THR A 455 -43.11 13.20 18.11
N ALA A 456 -43.83 12.44 17.29
CA ALA A 456 -44.87 12.95 16.39
C ALA A 456 -46.09 13.49 17.14
N GLU A 457 -46.33 13.02 18.37
CA GLU A 457 -47.40 13.47 19.26
C GLU A 457 -46.99 14.65 20.18
N LEU A 458 -45.78 15.18 20.03
CA LEU A 458 -45.36 16.34 20.83
C LEU A 458 -46.27 17.55 20.58
N HIS A 459 -46.80 18.08 21.68
CA HIS A 459 -47.61 19.29 21.70
C HIS A 459 -46.92 20.38 22.53
N GLY A 460 -47.23 21.64 22.25
CA GLY A 460 -46.64 22.77 22.98
C GLY A 460 -45.27 23.22 22.47
N LEU A 461 -44.85 22.75 21.28
CA LEU A 461 -43.73 23.29 20.52
C LEU A 461 -44.20 24.35 19.51
N ASP A 462 -43.27 25.16 19.03
CA ASP A 462 -43.54 26.25 18.07
C ASP A 462 -43.98 25.74 16.68
N GLY A 463 -43.79 24.45 16.39
CA GLY A 463 -44.27 23.77 15.20
C GLY A 463 -44.25 22.24 15.35
N PRO A 464 -44.82 21.50 14.40
CA PRO A 464 -44.80 20.04 14.43
C PRO A 464 -43.38 19.50 14.25
N VAL A 465 -43.03 18.48 15.03
CA VAL A 465 -41.72 17.83 14.98
C VAL A 465 -41.92 16.33 14.76
N THR A 466 -41.11 15.76 13.86
CA THR A 466 -41.04 14.31 13.65
C THR A 466 -39.59 13.86 13.68
N CYS A 467 -39.34 12.57 13.80
CA CYS A 467 -37.99 12.03 13.74
C CYS A 467 -37.91 10.79 12.84
N SER A 468 -36.75 10.63 12.22
CA SER A 468 -36.37 9.42 11.50
C SER A 468 -35.33 8.67 12.31
N ILE A 469 -35.45 7.34 12.38
CA ILE A 469 -34.56 6.49 13.17
C ILE A 469 -33.99 5.38 12.29
N GLY A 470 -32.67 5.29 12.22
CA GLY A 470 -31.95 4.15 11.66
C GLY A 470 -31.43 3.27 12.78
N LEU A 471 -31.61 1.96 12.67
CA LEU A 471 -31.08 1.01 13.64
C LEU A 471 -30.33 -0.15 12.99
N THR A 472 -29.39 -0.70 13.75
CA THR A 472 -28.69 -1.95 13.47
C THR A 472 -28.66 -2.79 14.74
N CYS A 473 -28.59 -4.11 14.59
CA CYS A 473 -28.43 -5.04 15.70
C CYS A 473 -27.23 -5.92 15.42
N TYR A 474 -26.37 -6.05 16.41
CA TYR A 474 -25.24 -6.93 16.43
C TYR A 474 -25.60 -8.16 17.26
N HIS A 475 -25.55 -9.32 16.63
CA HIS A 475 -25.69 -10.63 17.29
C HIS A 475 -24.35 -11.35 17.15
N PRO A 476 -23.55 -11.46 18.21
CA PRO A 476 -22.35 -12.29 18.19
C PRO A 476 -22.77 -13.76 18.04
N ALA A 477 -22.31 -14.42 16.98
CA ALA A 477 -22.55 -15.83 16.77
C ALA A 477 -21.65 -16.66 17.72
N PRO A 478 -22.15 -17.77 18.30
CA PRO A 478 -21.43 -18.54 19.34
C PRO A 478 -20.04 -19.05 18.94
N ASP A 479 -19.74 -19.14 17.64
CA ASP A 479 -18.52 -19.77 17.11
C ASP A 479 -17.76 -18.89 16.10
N THR A 480 -18.07 -17.59 16.03
CA THR A 480 -17.42 -16.68 15.07
C THR A 480 -16.76 -15.52 15.81
N LEU A 481 -15.42 -15.52 15.86
CA LEU A 481 -14.58 -14.44 16.40
C LEU A 481 -14.57 -13.19 15.51
N THR A 482 -15.68 -12.87 14.84
CA THR A 482 -15.81 -11.65 14.05
C THR A 482 -16.09 -10.51 15.00
N LEU A 483 -15.05 -9.80 15.43
CA LEU A 483 -15.20 -8.55 16.17
C LEU A 483 -15.77 -7.50 15.20
N ALA A 484 -17.07 -7.21 15.29
CA ALA A 484 -17.61 -6.02 14.65
C ALA A 484 -16.95 -4.79 15.29
N ASN A 485 -16.36 -3.91 14.48
CA ASN A 485 -15.78 -2.68 15.01
C ASN A 485 -16.85 -1.58 15.11
N ARG A 486 -16.63 -0.60 16.00
CA ARG A 486 -17.55 0.52 16.26
C ARG A 486 -17.95 1.28 14.99
N LEU A 487 -16.99 1.48 14.08
CA LEU A 487 -17.20 2.22 12.84
C LEU A 487 -18.27 1.54 11.98
N GLU A 488 -18.14 0.24 11.75
CA GLU A 488 -19.06 -0.55 10.94
C GLU A 488 -20.49 -0.51 11.52
N LEU A 489 -20.65 -0.71 12.83
CA LEU A 489 -21.97 -0.69 13.46
C LEU A 489 -22.62 0.71 13.36
N CYS A 490 -21.84 1.78 13.54
CA CYS A 490 -22.35 3.15 13.38
C CYS A 490 -22.73 3.45 11.93
N GLU A 491 -21.92 3.02 10.95
CA GLU A 491 -22.21 3.20 9.53
C GLU A 491 -23.49 2.47 9.09
N ARG A 492 -23.72 1.26 9.61
CA ARG A 492 -24.95 0.49 9.36
C ARG A 492 -26.18 1.24 9.86
N ALA A 493 -26.16 1.73 11.11
CA ALA A 493 -27.25 2.55 11.66
C ALA A 493 -27.45 3.84 10.84
N GLN A 494 -26.37 4.49 10.40
CA GLN A 494 -26.43 5.70 9.59
C GLN A 494 -27.01 5.44 8.20
N HIS A 495 -26.69 4.32 7.56
CA HIS A 495 -27.27 3.93 6.29
C HIS A 495 -28.78 3.68 6.45
N ALA A 496 -29.19 2.96 7.49
CA ALA A 496 -30.60 2.76 7.80
C ALA A 496 -31.34 4.10 7.98
N LEU A 497 -30.72 5.07 8.68
CA LEU A 497 -31.29 6.41 8.85
C LEU A 497 -31.42 7.17 7.52
N LYS A 498 -30.40 7.12 6.66
CA LYS A 498 -30.45 7.72 5.32
C LYS A 498 -31.61 7.13 4.50
N LYS A 499 -31.84 5.81 4.59
CA LYS A 499 -32.97 5.13 3.95
C LYS A 499 -34.31 5.59 4.54
N ALA A 500 -34.41 5.77 5.85
CA ALA A 500 -35.59 6.30 6.52
C ALA A 500 -35.94 7.70 5.99
N LYS A 501 -34.95 8.61 5.93
CA LYS A 501 -35.15 9.97 5.41
C LYS A 501 -35.58 9.98 3.94
N ARG A 502 -34.89 9.20 3.08
CA ARG A 502 -35.18 9.11 1.63
C ARG A 502 -36.58 8.59 1.32
N GLN A 503 -37.11 7.70 2.15
CA GLN A 503 -38.41 7.10 1.89
C GLN A 503 -39.59 7.97 2.37
N GLY A 504 -39.33 9.17 2.89
CA GLY A 504 -40.35 10.14 3.29
C GLY A 504 -40.38 10.46 4.77
N ARG A 505 -39.26 10.29 5.50
CA ARG A 505 -39.09 10.71 6.90
C ARG A 505 -40.12 10.10 7.87
N ASN A 506 -40.12 10.51 9.14
CA ASN A 506 -41.02 10.03 10.19
C ASN A 506 -41.17 8.50 10.19
N ARG A 507 -40.05 7.76 10.22
CA ARG A 507 -40.07 6.29 10.18
C ARG A 507 -38.84 5.66 10.81
N VAL A 508 -38.99 4.40 11.18
CA VAL A 508 -37.91 3.53 11.61
C VAL A 508 -37.43 2.68 10.43
N ARG A 509 -36.11 2.51 10.29
CA ARG A 509 -35.51 1.54 9.38
C ARG A 509 -34.46 0.71 10.09
N PHE A 510 -34.53 -0.59 9.83
CA PHE A 510 -33.56 -1.58 10.24
C PHE A 510 -32.81 -2.09 9.01
N LEU A 511 -31.52 -2.36 9.18
CA LEU A 511 -30.70 -3.05 8.18
C LEU A 511 -30.33 -4.42 8.74
N GLU A 512 -30.94 -5.47 8.18
CA GLU A 512 -30.55 -6.86 8.39
C GLU A 512 -29.56 -7.22 7.28
N LEU A 513 -28.35 -7.66 7.62
CA LEU A 513 -27.41 -8.19 6.63
C LEU A 513 -27.34 -9.70 6.84
N GLU A 514 -27.57 -10.45 5.75
CA GLU A 514 -27.23 -11.86 5.66
C GLU A 514 -25.75 -12.04 6.01
N PRO A 515 -25.39 -13.12 6.73
CA PRO A 515 -24.00 -13.38 7.08
C PRO A 515 -23.16 -13.47 5.80
N VAL A 516 -22.13 -12.62 5.72
CA VAL A 516 -21.09 -12.75 4.70
C VAL A 516 -20.35 -14.05 5.00
N ILE A 517 -20.71 -15.13 4.30
CA ILE A 517 -19.92 -16.34 4.27
C ILE A 517 -18.59 -15.94 3.60
N PRO A 518 -17.43 -16.11 4.25
CA PRO A 518 -16.16 -15.92 3.57
C PRO A 518 -16.11 -16.92 2.42
N THR A 519 -16.15 -16.44 1.18
CA THR A 519 -15.83 -17.29 0.03
C THR A 519 -14.34 -17.60 0.08
N ASP A 520 -14.00 -18.74 0.66
CA ASP A 520 -12.75 -19.44 0.37
C ASP A 520 -12.76 -19.81 -1.12
N THR A 521 -12.16 -18.96 -1.94
CA THR A 521 -11.78 -19.30 -3.32
C THR A 521 -10.27 -19.34 -3.43
N PHE A 522 -9.67 -20.34 -2.79
CA PHE A 522 -8.52 -21.05 -3.33
C PHE A 522 -9.00 -22.40 -3.87
N ALA A 523 -9.67 -22.37 -5.02
CA ALA A 523 -9.87 -23.58 -5.81
C ALA A 523 -8.63 -23.75 -6.71
N SER A 524 -7.77 -24.69 -6.35
CA SER A 524 -6.74 -25.21 -7.26
C SER A 524 -7.39 -25.73 -8.55
N PRO A 525 -6.80 -25.52 -9.74
CA PRO A 525 -7.35 -26.05 -10.98
C PRO A 525 -7.17 -27.58 -11.01
N GLN A 526 -8.28 -28.32 -10.85
CA GLN A 526 -8.31 -29.73 -11.23
C GLN A 526 -8.40 -29.85 -12.75
N SER A 527 -7.53 -30.69 -13.30
CA SER A 527 -7.42 -31.04 -14.70
C SER A 527 -8.71 -31.68 -15.25
N PRO A 528 -9.09 -31.44 -16.52
CA PRO A 528 -10.28 -32.08 -17.09
C PRO A 528 -9.95 -33.52 -17.50
N SER A 529 -10.67 -34.50 -16.94
CA SER A 529 -10.68 -35.86 -17.43
C SER A 529 -12.13 -36.37 -17.51
N GLY A 530 -12.48 -37.01 -18.64
CA GLY A 530 -13.64 -37.88 -18.75
C GLY A 530 -14.74 -37.41 -19.70
N PHE A 531 -14.66 -37.85 -20.95
CA PHE A 531 -15.75 -37.90 -21.93
C PHE A 531 -16.96 -38.71 -21.43
N PRO A 532 -18.21 -38.36 -21.80
CA PRO A 532 -19.33 -39.29 -21.75
C PRO A 532 -19.48 -40.07 -23.06
N SER A 533 -19.61 -41.39 -22.97
CA SER A 533 -20.12 -42.25 -24.05
C SER A 533 -21.65 -42.14 -24.13
N PRO A 534 -22.26 -42.21 -25.33
CA PRO A 534 -23.71 -42.20 -25.48
C PRO A 534 -24.28 -43.62 -25.50
N ASP A 535 -25.25 -43.89 -24.62
CA ASP A 535 -26.16 -45.01 -24.77
C ASP A 535 -27.35 -44.59 -25.65
N LEU A 536 -27.54 -45.33 -26.75
CA LEU A 536 -28.73 -45.37 -27.59
C LEU A 536 -29.73 -46.39 -27.03
N PRO A 537 -31.02 -46.25 -27.38
CA PRO A 537 -31.50 -47.07 -28.51
C PRO A 537 -31.82 -46.28 -29.78
#